data_AF-A0A953JDM9-F1
#
_entry.id   AF-A0A953JDM9-F1
#
_cell.length_a   1.000
_cell.length_b   1.000
_cell.length_c   1.000
_cell.angle_alpha   90.00
_cell.angle_beta   90.00
_cell.angle_gamma   90.00
#
_symmetry.space_group_name_H-M   'P 1'
#
loop_
_entity.id
_entity.type
_entity.pdbx_description
1 polymer ?
#
loop_
_entity_poly.entity_id
_entity_poly.type
_entity_poly.pdbx_seq_one_letter_code
_entity_poly.pdbx_strand_id
1 'polypeptide(L)'
;MSKEASSGLPKDRPTGSAPPPPPGWRRWLLPIGLLISLVLFFAFPMRPSPGTTLTYSQFLQAVHTHQVKTITIDANGEASGRLVDGRSYSTTIPIGLAGSDLLNELEKNGVEIRARPPGPSLASQVLGGILSFLPFLLLLGLFAYTGRRAGNGLLAGLGGIGRARAKIFTTERPATRFADVAGYQGV
;
A
#
# COMPACT_ATOMS: atom_id res chain seq x y z
N MET A 1 48.45 -53.11 38.09
CA MET A 1 47.73 -53.30 36.81
C MET A 1 46.65 -52.24 36.73
N SER A 2 46.89 -51.15 35.99
CA SER A 2 45.93 -50.06 35.83
C SER A 2 45.94 -49.66 34.36
N LYS A 3 44.81 -49.87 33.69
CA LYS A 3 44.61 -49.81 32.24
C LYS A 3 44.72 -48.37 31.72
N GLU A 4 45.42 -48.19 30.61
CA GLU A 4 45.31 -47.00 29.77
C GLU A 4 43.88 -46.86 29.24
N ALA A 5 43.24 -45.74 29.51
CA ALA A 5 42.01 -45.35 28.84
C ALA A 5 42.37 -44.42 27.67
N SER A 6 42.41 -44.99 26.47
CA SER A 6 42.44 -44.25 25.21
C SER A 6 41.11 -43.54 25.02
N SER A 7 41.11 -42.22 25.25
CA SER A 7 39.95 -41.37 24.98
C SER A 7 39.98 -40.94 23.51
N GLY A 8 39.34 -41.72 22.64
CA GLY A 8 39.08 -41.32 21.26
C GLY A 8 38.26 -40.02 21.21
N LEU A 9 38.71 -39.04 20.41
CA LEU A 9 37.96 -37.81 20.18
C LEU A 9 36.58 -38.11 19.57
N PRO A 10 35.51 -37.43 19.99
CA PRO A 10 34.24 -37.44 19.27
C PRO A 10 34.46 -36.81 17.89
N LYS A 11 34.07 -37.54 16.83
CA LYS A 11 34.05 -37.03 15.45
C LYS A 11 32.99 -35.92 15.35
N ASP A 12 33.44 -34.68 15.21
CA ASP A 12 32.57 -33.52 15.02
C ASP A 12 31.63 -33.74 13.83
N ARG A 13 30.32 -33.74 14.08
CA ARG A 13 29.32 -33.66 13.02
C ARG A 13 29.30 -32.22 12.51
N PRO A 14 29.27 -31.98 11.18
CA PRO A 14 29.08 -30.63 10.68
C PRO A 14 27.68 -30.17 11.10
N THR A 15 27.61 -29.25 12.05
CA THR A 15 26.38 -28.53 12.39
C THR A 15 25.97 -27.75 11.14
N GLY A 16 24.89 -28.20 10.47
CA GLY A 16 24.31 -27.46 9.35
C GLY A 16 24.02 -26.03 9.78
N SER A 17 24.58 -25.07 9.06
CA SER A 17 24.35 -23.65 9.32
C SER A 17 22.87 -23.34 9.16
N ALA A 18 22.26 -22.81 10.22
CA ALA A 18 20.89 -22.32 10.14
C ALA A 18 20.81 -21.23 9.04
N PRO A 19 19.75 -21.23 8.20
CA PRO A 19 19.62 -20.21 7.16
C PRO A 19 19.56 -18.82 7.78
N PRO A 20 20.21 -17.81 7.16
CA PRO A 20 20.27 -16.47 7.71
C PRO A 20 18.88 -15.86 7.84
N PRO A 21 18.61 -15.09 8.91
CA PRO A 21 17.32 -14.45 9.09
C PRO A 21 17.03 -13.50 7.92
N PRO A 22 15.77 -13.41 7.47
CA PRO A 22 15.43 -12.56 6.35
C PRO A 22 15.78 -11.10 6.65
N PRO A 23 16.27 -10.36 5.64
CA PRO A 23 16.76 -9.01 5.83
C PRO A 23 15.64 -8.04 6.24
N GLY A 24 15.95 -7.09 7.13
CA GLY A 24 14.97 -6.23 7.81
C GLY A 24 14.09 -5.37 6.89
N TRP A 25 14.55 -5.06 5.68
CA TRP A 25 13.77 -4.33 4.67
C TRP A 25 12.53 -5.12 4.21
N ARG A 26 12.55 -6.45 4.31
CA ARG A 26 11.43 -7.32 3.93
C ARG A 26 10.19 -7.10 4.81
N ARG A 27 10.38 -6.60 6.03
CA ARG A 27 9.29 -6.24 6.97
C ARG A 27 8.53 -5.00 6.50
N TRP A 28 9.16 -4.15 5.70
CA TRP A 28 8.55 -2.97 5.09
C TRP A 28 7.78 -3.29 3.80
N LEU A 29 8.05 -4.42 3.16
CA LEU A 29 7.31 -4.81 1.94
C LEU A 29 5.82 -5.05 2.23
N LEU A 30 5.47 -5.55 3.41
CA LEU A 30 4.07 -5.78 3.82
C LEU A 30 3.29 -4.47 3.97
N PRO A 31 3.72 -3.47 4.77
CA PRO A 31 3.01 -2.20 4.86
C PRO A 31 3.07 -1.39 3.57
N ILE A 32 4.19 -1.45 2.82
CA ILE A 32 4.29 -0.78 1.51
C ILE A 32 3.32 -1.41 0.51
N GLY A 33 3.24 -2.74 0.45
CA GLY A 33 2.30 -3.46 -0.39
C GLY A 33 0.85 -3.19 -0.01
N LEU A 34 0.54 -3.13 1.29
CA LEU A 34 -0.78 -2.76 1.79
C LEU A 34 -1.15 -1.33 1.41
N LEU A 35 -0.22 -0.38 1.54
CA LEU A 35 -0.44 1.02 1.18
C LEU A 35 -0.64 1.18 -0.33
N ILE A 36 0.16 0.51 -1.15
CA ILE A 36 -0.02 0.46 -2.61
C ILE A 36 -1.38 -0.16 -2.95
N SER A 37 -1.75 -1.26 -2.31
CA SER A 37 -3.05 -1.91 -2.52
C SER A 37 -4.22 -1.01 -2.12
N LEU A 38 -4.11 -0.27 -1.02
CA LEU A 38 -5.12 0.69 -0.58
C LEU A 38 -5.25 1.87 -1.55
N VAL A 39 -4.11 2.42 -2.00
CA VAL A 39 -4.09 3.48 -3.00
C VAL A 39 -4.71 3.00 -4.30
N LEU A 40 -4.36 1.80 -4.78
CA LEU A 40 -4.97 1.20 -5.98
C LEU A 40 -6.46 0.94 -5.77
N PHE A 41 -6.88 0.46 -4.60
CA PHE A 41 -8.28 0.21 -4.29
C PHE A 41 -9.12 1.50 -4.31
N PHE A 42 -8.60 2.59 -3.76
CA PHE A 42 -9.28 3.90 -3.80
C PHE A 42 -9.14 4.61 -5.15
N ALA A 43 -8.04 4.38 -5.89
CA ALA A 43 -7.80 4.98 -7.21
C ALA A 43 -8.56 4.28 -8.35
N PHE A 44 -9.00 3.03 -8.14
CA PHE A 44 -9.85 2.30 -9.07
C PHE A 44 -11.26 2.19 -8.48
N PRO A 45 -12.11 3.21 -8.61
CA PRO A 45 -13.52 3.05 -8.27
C PRO A 45 -14.05 1.84 -9.05
N MET A 46 -14.76 0.94 -8.34
CA MET A 46 -15.40 -0.25 -8.89
C MET A 46 -16.25 0.20 -10.09
N ARG A 47 -15.71 0.06 -11.31
CA ARG A 47 -16.45 0.44 -12.51
C ARG A 47 -17.62 -0.52 -12.60
N PRO A 48 -18.87 -0.05 -12.75
CA PRO A 48 -19.99 -0.95 -12.98
C PRO A 48 -19.63 -1.85 -14.17
N SER A 49 -19.88 -3.16 -14.01
CA SER A 49 -19.56 -4.21 -14.98
C SER A 49 -19.84 -3.71 -16.40
N PRO A 50 -18.92 -3.91 -17.37
CA PRO A 50 -19.17 -3.52 -18.75
C PRO A 50 -20.46 -4.20 -19.18
N GLY A 51 -21.51 -3.39 -19.31
CA GLY A 51 -22.78 -3.82 -19.85
C GLY A 51 -22.59 -4.24 -21.30
N THR A 52 -23.59 -4.91 -21.87
CA THR A 52 -23.58 -5.21 -23.29
C THR A 52 -23.52 -3.90 -24.08
N THR A 53 -22.52 -3.75 -24.95
CA THR A 53 -22.44 -2.59 -25.84
C THR A 53 -23.47 -2.79 -26.95
N LEU A 54 -24.43 -1.87 -27.05
CA LEU A 54 -25.44 -1.83 -28.10
C LEU A 54 -25.08 -0.73 -29.09
N THR A 55 -25.35 -0.97 -30.37
CA THR A 55 -25.31 0.11 -31.37
C THR A 55 -26.52 1.02 -31.20
N TYR A 56 -26.44 2.25 -31.70
CA TYR A 56 -27.56 3.20 -31.64
C TYR A 56 -28.87 2.62 -32.22
N SER A 57 -28.79 1.92 -33.36
CA SER A 57 -29.97 1.29 -33.98
C SER A 57 -30.55 0.15 -33.14
N GLN A 58 -29.68 -0.67 -32.53
CA GLN A 58 -30.12 -1.73 -31.61
C GLN A 58 -30.77 -1.15 -30.36
N PHE A 59 -30.23 -0.04 -29.86
CA PHE A 59 -30.81 0.70 -28.75
C PHE A 59 -32.20 1.23 -29.10
N LEU A 60 -32.38 1.91 -30.24
CA LEU A 60 -33.71 2.36 -30.67
C LEU A 60 -34.71 1.20 -30.78
N GLN A 61 -34.29 0.08 -31.36
CA GLN A 61 -35.14 -1.12 -31.44
C GLN A 61 -35.51 -1.65 -30.04
N ALA A 62 -34.58 -1.62 -29.08
CA ALA A 62 -34.85 -2.00 -27.69
C ALA A 62 -35.80 -1.02 -26.99
N VAL A 63 -35.75 0.27 -27.33
CA VAL A 63 -36.69 1.29 -26.84
C VAL A 63 -38.09 1.02 -27.39
N HIS A 64 -38.23 0.81 -28.70
CA HIS A 64 -39.52 0.48 -29.33
C HIS A 64 -40.14 -0.80 -28.78
N THR A 65 -39.33 -1.79 -28.46
CA THR A 65 -39.79 -3.06 -27.86
C THR A 65 -39.98 -3.00 -26.34
N HIS A 66 -39.90 -1.81 -25.74
CA HIS A 66 -40.08 -1.57 -24.30
C HIS A 66 -39.13 -2.39 -23.41
N GLN A 67 -37.93 -2.72 -23.93
CA GLN A 67 -36.92 -3.48 -23.21
C GLN A 67 -35.96 -2.60 -22.40
N VAL A 68 -36.03 -1.28 -22.56
CA VAL A 68 -35.19 -0.31 -21.85
C VAL A 68 -35.98 0.26 -20.67
N LYS A 69 -35.41 0.17 -19.45
CA LYS A 69 -36.02 0.70 -18.23
C LYS A 69 -35.50 2.09 -17.88
N THR A 70 -34.19 2.26 -17.96
CA THR A 70 -33.51 3.50 -17.53
C THR A 70 -32.41 3.83 -18.52
N ILE A 71 -32.30 5.10 -18.88
CA ILE A 71 -31.20 5.63 -19.66
C ILE A 71 -30.55 6.79 -18.92
N THR A 72 -29.23 6.75 -18.85
CA THR A 72 -28.38 7.83 -18.34
C THR A 72 -27.54 8.36 -19.48
N ILE A 73 -27.73 9.61 -19.85
CA ILE A 73 -26.98 10.27 -20.94
C ILE A 73 -25.84 11.07 -20.31
N ASP A 74 -24.61 10.78 -20.73
CA ASP A 74 -23.41 11.55 -20.38
C ASP A 74 -23.18 12.68 -21.38
N ALA A 75 -22.54 13.76 -20.92
CA ALA A 75 -22.24 14.94 -21.74
C ALA A 75 -21.33 14.65 -22.96
N ASN A 76 -20.65 13.50 -22.97
CA ASN A 76 -19.74 13.08 -24.05
C ASN A 76 -20.45 12.32 -25.18
N GLY A 77 -21.77 12.14 -25.11
CA GLY A 77 -22.54 11.34 -26.07
C GLY A 77 -22.53 9.84 -25.78
N GLU A 78 -21.91 9.40 -24.68
CA GLU A 78 -22.10 8.06 -24.14
C GLU A 78 -23.43 7.99 -23.39
N ALA A 79 -24.17 6.91 -23.54
CA ALA A 79 -25.36 6.64 -22.78
C ALA A 79 -25.31 5.23 -22.20
N SER A 80 -25.69 5.10 -20.93
CA SER A 80 -25.69 3.83 -20.23
C SER A 80 -26.99 3.63 -19.48
N GLY A 81 -27.39 2.38 -19.27
CA GLY A 81 -28.71 2.12 -18.71
C GLY A 81 -28.92 0.70 -18.26
N ARG A 82 -30.17 0.41 -17.85
CA ARG A 82 -30.62 -0.95 -17.54
C ARG A 82 -31.78 -1.36 -18.43
N LEU A 83 -31.75 -2.60 -18.88
CA LEU A 83 -32.87 -3.27 -19.52
C LEU A 83 -33.89 -3.71 -18.47
N VAL A 84 -35.09 -4.06 -18.93
CA VAL A 84 -36.14 -4.68 -18.10
C VAL A 84 -35.65 -6.00 -17.49
N ASP A 85 -34.80 -6.74 -18.20
CA ASP A 85 -34.14 -7.98 -17.71
C ASP A 85 -33.12 -7.74 -16.58
N GLY A 86 -32.85 -6.49 -16.20
CA GLY A 86 -31.85 -6.14 -15.18
C GLY A 86 -30.40 -6.07 -15.69
N ARG A 87 -30.16 -6.41 -16.95
CA ARG A 87 -28.83 -6.28 -17.60
C ARG A 87 -28.47 -4.80 -17.82
N SER A 88 -27.22 -4.45 -17.57
CA SER A 88 -26.68 -3.13 -17.92
C SER A 88 -26.29 -3.10 -19.40
N TYR A 89 -26.46 -1.95 -20.05
CA TYR A 89 -26.00 -1.72 -21.42
C TYR A 89 -25.29 -0.38 -21.54
N SER A 90 -24.47 -0.25 -22.59
CA SER A 90 -23.84 1.00 -22.99
C SER A 90 -24.07 1.22 -24.49
N THR A 91 -24.37 2.45 -24.89
CA THR A 91 -24.56 2.85 -26.28
C THR A 91 -23.93 4.21 -26.50
N THR A 92 -23.42 4.48 -27.69
CA THR A 92 -22.95 5.81 -28.08
C THR A 92 -24.02 6.48 -28.92
N ILE A 93 -24.51 7.62 -28.47
CA ILE A 93 -25.48 8.44 -29.20
C ILE A 93 -24.69 9.48 -29.99
N PRO A 94 -24.83 9.51 -31.33
CA PRO A 94 -24.23 10.58 -32.13
C PRO A 94 -24.78 11.94 -31.66
N ILE A 95 -23.90 12.88 -31.37
CA ILE A 95 -24.25 14.21 -30.82
C ILE A 95 -25.27 15.00 -31.67
N GLY A 96 -25.38 14.72 -32.97
CA GLY A 96 -26.39 15.33 -33.84
C GLY A 96 -27.80 14.74 -33.70
N LEU A 97 -27.95 13.58 -33.06
CA LEU A 97 -29.21 12.84 -32.89
C LEU A 97 -29.70 12.82 -31.43
N ALA A 98 -28.88 13.29 -30.48
CA ALA A 98 -29.23 13.48 -29.08
C ALA A 98 -30.12 14.73 -28.85
N GLY A 99 -31.15 14.89 -29.69
CA GLY A 99 -32.06 16.04 -29.68
C GLY A 99 -33.40 15.73 -29.00
N SER A 100 -34.32 16.69 -29.09
CA SER A 100 -35.69 16.59 -28.55
C SER A 100 -36.48 15.38 -29.08
N ASP A 101 -36.21 14.94 -30.30
CA ASP A 101 -36.92 13.82 -30.92
C ASP A 101 -36.65 12.50 -30.19
N LEU A 102 -35.39 12.26 -29.82
CA LEU A 102 -35.00 11.09 -29.04
C LEU A 102 -35.61 11.15 -27.63
N LEU A 103 -35.59 12.31 -26.97
CA LEU A 103 -36.21 12.46 -25.66
C LEU A 103 -37.72 12.19 -25.70
N ASN A 104 -38.41 12.75 -26.70
CA ASN A 104 -39.85 12.51 -26.91
C ASN A 104 -40.15 11.03 -27.15
N GLU A 105 -39.31 10.34 -27.92
CA GLU A 105 -39.46 8.91 -28.17
C GLU A 105 -39.22 8.07 -26.91
N LEU A 106 -38.22 8.40 -26.11
CA LEU A 106 -37.94 7.74 -24.84
C LEU A 106 -39.08 7.95 -23.83
N GLU A 107 -39.60 9.17 -23.74
CA GLU A 107 -40.72 9.52 -22.86
C GLU A 107 -42.01 8.80 -23.27
N LYS A 108 -42.32 8.73 -24.58
CA LYS A 108 -43.46 7.98 -25.11
C LYS A 108 -43.41 6.49 -24.79
N ASN A 109 -42.22 5.90 -24.76
CA ASN A 109 -42.02 4.49 -24.41
C ASN A 109 -41.81 4.27 -22.89
N GLY A 110 -42.02 5.30 -22.06
CA GLY A 110 -41.98 5.19 -20.60
C GLY A 110 -40.59 4.95 -20.01
N VAL A 111 -39.52 5.33 -20.73
CA VAL A 111 -38.14 5.16 -20.27
C VAL A 111 -37.79 6.27 -19.26
N GLU A 112 -37.22 5.88 -18.11
CA GLU A 112 -36.73 6.86 -17.13
C GLU A 112 -35.42 7.49 -17.62
N ILE A 113 -35.45 8.79 -17.89
CA ILE A 113 -34.32 9.57 -18.41
C ILE A 113 -33.56 10.21 -17.24
N ARG A 114 -32.25 9.95 -17.16
CA ARG A 114 -31.32 10.60 -16.23
C ARG A 114 -30.22 11.29 -17.01
N ALA A 115 -29.82 12.47 -16.57
CA ALA A 115 -28.64 13.16 -17.09
C ALA A 115 -27.53 13.07 -16.05
N ARG A 116 -26.32 12.66 -16.47
CA ARG A 116 -25.16 12.66 -15.60
C ARG A 116 -24.22 13.80 -16.02
N PRO A 117 -23.86 14.72 -15.10
CA PRO A 117 -22.89 15.75 -15.42
C PRO A 117 -21.54 15.09 -15.76
N PRO A 118 -20.71 15.74 -16.59
CA PRO A 118 -19.41 15.22 -16.96
C PRO A 118 -18.63 14.86 -15.68
N GLY A 119 -18.34 13.57 -15.53
CA GLY A 119 -17.56 13.08 -14.40
C GLY A 119 -16.17 13.71 -14.40
N PRO A 120 -15.50 13.80 -13.24
CA PRO A 120 -14.12 14.23 -13.18
C PRO A 120 -13.28 13.34 -14.12
N SER A 121 -12.57 13.97 -15.05
CA SER A 121 -11.66 13.27 -15.97
C SER A 121 -10.67 12.41 -15.20
N LEU A 122 -10.16 11.32 -15.80
CA LEU A 122 -9.14 10.48 -15.16
C LEU A 122 -7.94 11.31 -14.67
N ALA A 123 -7.54 12.33 -15.43
CA ALA A 123 -6.51 13.28 -15.03
C ALA A 123 -6.89 14.04 -13.74
N SER A 124 -8.13 14.55 -13.64
CA SER A 124 -8.59 15.23 -12.43
C SER A 124 -8.74 14.29 -11.22
N GLN A 125 -9.10 13.03 -11.42
CA GLN A 125 -9.16 12.04 -10.34
C GLN A 125 -7.76 11.69 -9.84
N VAL A 126 -6.80 11.49 -10.75
CA VAL A 126 -5.41 11.21 -10.39
C VAL A 126 -4.77 12.42 -9.71
N LEU A 127 -4.93 13.62 -10.26
CA LEU A 127 -4.46 14.86 -9.64
C LEU A 127 -5.11 15.09 -8.27
N GLY A 128 -6.42 14.88 -8.16
CA GLY A 128 -7.14 14.96 -6.88
C GLY A 128 -6.62 13.97 -5.85
N GLY A 129 -6.34 12.73 -6.27
CA GLY A 129 -5.70 11.72 -5.43
C GLY A 129 -4.30 12.16 -4.95
N ILE A 130 -3.43 12.60 -5.87
CA ILE A 130 -2.07 13.05 -5.54
C ILE A 130 -2.11 14.25 -4.57
N LEU A 131 -2.97 15.23 -4.83
CA LEU A 131 -3.14 16.41 -3.96
C LEU A 131 -3.66 16.02 -2.56
N SER A 132 -4.53 15.00 -2.48
CA SER A 132 -5.04 14.50 -1.19
C SER A 132 -3.96 13.80 -0.36
N PHE A 133 -3.00 13.14 -1.00
CA PHE A 133 -1.85 12.54 -0.31
C PHE A 133 -0.71 13.54 -0.04
N LEU A 134 -0.71 14.72 -0.68
CA LEU A 134 0.30 15.77 -0.49
C LEU A 134 0.55 16.15 0.98
N PRO A 135 -0.44 16.38 1.86
CA PRO A 135 -0.18 16.69 3.28
C PRO A 135 0.56 15.55 4.01
N PHE A 136 0.24 14.29 3.71
CA PHE A 136 0.93 13.14 4.29
C PHE A 136 2.35 12.98 3.75
N LEU A 137 2.54 13.18 2.44
CA LEU A 137 3.85 13.14 1.79
C LEU A 137 4.76 14.28 2.28
N LEU A 138 4.22 15.48 2.47
CA LEU A 138 4.94 16.61 3.08
C LEU A 138 5.38 16.28 4.51
N LEU A 139 4.50 15.67 5.29
CA LEU A 139 4.81 15.27 6.66
C LEU A 139 5.91 14.19 6.70
N LEU A 140 5.80 13.14 5.88
CA LEU A 140 6.86 12.12 5.74
C LEU A 140 8.17 12.74 5.24
N GLY A 141 8.12 13.63 4.25
CA GLY A 141 9.28 14.36 3.73
C GLY A 141 9.95 15.22 4.79
N LEU A 142 9.17 15.92 5.61
CA LEU A 142 9.66 16.72 6.73
C LEU A 142 10.36 15.82 7.77
N PHE A 143 9.72 14.72 8.18
CA PHE A 143 10.32 13.75 9.11
C PHE A 143 11.57 13.07 8.54
N ALA A 144 11.61 12.78 7.24
CA ALA A 144 12.78 12.23 6.57
C ALA A 144 13.92 13.27 6.48
N TYR A 145 13.61 14.54 6.21
CA TYR A 145 14.58 15.63 6.17
C TYR A 145 15.17 15.92 7.56
N THR A 146 14.32 16.03 8.58
CA THR A 146 14.76 16.18 9.97
C THR A 146 15.47 14.93 10.45
N GLY A 147 15.00 13.73 10.08
CA GLY A 147 15.60 12.44 10.42
C GLY A 147 16.97 12.23 9.79
N ARG A 148 17.21 12.72 8.57
CA ARG A 148 18.54 12.70 7.95
C ARG A 148 19.53 13.64 8.66
N ARG A 149 19.05 14.75 9.24
CA ARG A 149 19.84 15.59 10.16
C ARG A 149 19.93 15.02 11.58
N ALA A 150 18.93 14.25 12.02
CA ALA A 150 18.77 13.76 13.38
C ALA A 150 19.09 12.27 13.56
N GLY A 151 19.69 11.62 12.56
CA GLY A 151 20.40 10.34 12.70
C GLY A 151 21.52 10.40 13.76
N ASN A 152 21.85 11.60 14.25
CA ASN A 152 22.70 11.85 15.41
C ASN A 152 21.96 12.26 16.70
N GLY A 153 20.62 12.32 16.80
CA GLY A 153 20.00 12.91 18.00
C GLY A 153 18.56 12.58 18.38
N LEU A 154 17.59 12.50 17.45
CA LEU A 154 16.17 12.45 17.87
C LEU A 154 15.59 11.04 18.01
N LEU A 155 15.95 10.10 17.13
CA LEU A 155 15.52 8.69 17.27
C LEU A 155 16.31 7.90 18.31
N ALA A 156 17.46 8.43 18.76
CA ALA A 156 18.22 7.87 19.88
C ALA A 156 17.53 8.09 21.25
N GLY A 157 16.65 9.09 21.37
CA GLY A 157 15.96 9.40 22.62
C GLY A 157 14.90 8.38 23.04
N LEU A 158 14.17 7.81 22.07
CA LEU A 158 13.12 6.81 22.35
C LEU A 158 13.66 5.37 22.37
N GLY A 159 14.81 5.11 21.73
CA GLY A 159 15.49 3.80 21.73
C GLY A 159 16.58 3.64 22.80
N GLY A 160 16.86 4.68 23.58
CA GLY A 160 17.95 4.74 24.56
C GLY A 160 17.58 4.33 25.99
N ILE A 161 16.28 4.23 26.31
CA ILE A 161 15.79 3.74 27.60
C ILE A 161 15.94 2.21 27.60
N GLY A 162 17.15 1.69 27.86
CA GLY A 162 17.35 0.26 28.06
C GLY A 162 18.74 -0.28 27.80
N ARG A 163 19.62 0.45 27.09
CA ARG A 163 21.03 0.05 26.99
C ARG A 163 21.82 0.62 28.15
N ALA A 164 21.72 -0.03 29.31
CA ALA A 164 22.70 0.14 30.37
C ALA A 164 24.10 -0.17 29.80
N ARG A 165 24.88 0.87 29.53
CA ARG A 165 26.31 0.77 29.26
C ARG A 165 26.98 0.36 30.57
N ALA A 166 27.07 -0.94 30.83
CA ALA A 166 27.90 -1.45 31.91
C ALA A 166 29.36 -1.15 31.56
N LYS A 167 29.92 -0.13 32.21
CA LYS A 167 31.34 0.20 32.13
C LYS A 167 32.08 -0.85 32.97
N ILE A 168 32.80 -1.76 32.32
CA ILE A 168 33.66 -2.71 33.02
C ILE A 168 34.84 -1.91 33.57
N PHE A 169 34.79 -1.60 34.85
CA PHE A 169 35.96 -1.13 35.58
C PHE A 169 36.88 -2.33 35.77
N THR A 170 37.88 -2.47 34.91
CA THR A 170 39.03 -3.32 35.22
C THR A 170 39.72 -2.69 36.42
N THR A 171 39.58 -3.30 37.60
CA THR A 171 40.37 -2.94 38.77
C THR A 171 41.84 -3.09 38.38
N GLU A 172 42.53 -1.96 38.27
CA GLU A 172 43.98 -1.91 38.10
C GLU A 172 44.58 -2.65 39.31
N ARG A 173 45.14 -3.84 39.08
CA ARG A 173 45.86 -4.57 40.13
C ARG A 173 47.22 -3.89 40.27
N PRO A 174 47.53 -3.21 41.38
CA PRO A 174 48.85 -2.64 41.57
C PRO A 174 49.88 -3.77 41.53
N ALA A 175 50.93 -3.60 40.71
CA ALA A 175 52.01 -4.56 40.53
C ALA A 175 52.98 -4.63 41.72
N THR A 176 52.76 -3.82 42.76
CA THR A 176 53.60 -3.79 43.95
C THR A 176 53.28 -5.00 44.83
N ARG A 177 54.29 -5.83 45.04
CA ARG A 177 54.24 -6.94 46.00
C ARG A 177 54.68 -6.40 47.36
N PHE A 178 54.23 -7.01 48.45
CA PHE A 178 54.66 -6.65 49.81
C PHE A 178 56.19 -6.71 50.00
N ALA A 179 56.91 -7.43 49.13
CA ALA A 179 58.36 -7.49 49.08
C ALA A 179 59.05 -6.19 48.59
N ASP A 180 58.30 -5.30 47.93
CA ASP A 180 58.83 -4.07 47.30
C ASP A 180 58.69 -2.84 48.21
N VAL A 181 58.18 -3.03 49.43
CA VAL A 181 58.14 -1.99 50.46
C VAL A 181 59.41 -2.11 51.29
N ALA A 182 60.32 -1.16 51.14
CA ALA A 182 61.57 -1.12 51.91
C ALA A 182 61.25 -1.10 53.41
N GLY A 183 61.67 -2.15 54.14
CA GLY A 183 61.67 -2.15 55.60
C GLY A 183 61.17 -3.39 56.34
N TYR A 184 60.81 -4.50 55.69
CA TYR A 184 60.44 -5.73 56.41
C TYR A 184 61.44 -6.87 56.17
N GLN A 185 62.46 -6.94 57.02
CA GLN A 185 63.22 -8.16 57.31
C GLN A 185 63.19 -8.37 58.83
N GLY A 186 62.70 -9.53 59.26
CA GLY A 186 62.61 -9.97 60.66
C GLY A 186 61.17 -9.94 61.15
N VAL A 187 60.55 -11.05 61.59
CA VAL A 187 61.03 -12.34 62.12
C VAL A 187 60.12 -13.48 61.67
#